data_AF-A0A1S3EXX4-F1
#
_entry.id   AF-A0A1S3EXX4-F1
#
_cell.length_a   1.000
_cell.length_b   1.000
_cell.length_c   1.000
_cell.angle_alpha   90.00
_cell.angle_beta   90.00
_cell.angle_gamma   90.00
#
_symmetry.space_group_name_H-M   'P 1'
#
loop_
_entity.id
_entity.type
_entity.pdbx_description
1 polymer ?
#
loop_
_entity_poly.entity_id
_entity_poly.type
_entity_poly.pdbx_seq_one_letter_code
_entity_poly.pdbx_strand_id
1 'polypeptide(L)'
;MRKALKVKRPRFDVSLVYLTRKFMDLVRSAPGGILDLNKVATKLGVRKRRVYDITNVLDGIDLVEKKSKNHIRWIGSDLNNFGAVPQQKKLQEELSNLSAMEDALDELIKDCAQQLFELTDDKENERLAYVTYQDIHNIQAFHEQIVIAVKAPEETRLDVPAPREDSITVHIRSTKGPIDVYLCEVEQTHPKGKTSDGASASSSKSKHPKGSGKEENPQ
;
A
#
# COMPACT_ATOMS: atom_id res chain seq x y z
N MET A 1 -32.62 6.86 -79.74
CA MET A 1 -32.93 7.57 -78.48
C MET A 1 -32.42 6.72 -77.31
N ARG A 2 -31.46 7.24 -76.54
CA ARG A 2 -30.72 6.49 -75.51
C ARG A 2 -31.61 6.26 -74.27
N LYS A 3 -31.88 5.00 -73.93
CA LYS A 3 -32.51 4.61 -72.65
C LYS A 3 -31.49 4.85 -71.53
N ALA A 4 -31.85 5.69 -70.55
CA ALA A 4 -31.03 5.91 -69.36
C ALA A 4 -30.99 4.63 -68.49
N LEU A 5 -29.80 4.06 -68.35
CA LEU A 5 -29.54 2.93 -67.45
C LEU A 5 -29.63 3.41 -66.00
N LYS A 6 -30.64 2.93 -65.26
CA LYS A 6 -30.73 3.11 -63.81
C LYS A 6 -29.57 2.38 -63.15
N VAL A 7 -28.56 3.11 -62.69
CA VAL A 7 -27.49 2.61 -61.83
C VAL A 7 -28.13 2.06 -60.54
N LYS A 8 -27.99 0.75 -60.29
CA LYS A 8 -28.41 0.13 -59.02
C LYS A 8 -27.48 0.65 -57.92
N ARG A 9 -28.01 1.50 -57.03
CA ARG A 9 -27.29 1.95 -55.84
C ARG A 9 -26.98 0.73 -54.94
N PRO A 10 -25.75 0.59 -54.43
CA PRO A 10 -25.37 -0.54 -53.58
C PRO A 10 -26.22 -0.57 -52.29
N ARG A 11 -26.51 -1.78 -51.78
CA ARG A 11 -27.32 -2.01 -50.56
C ARG A 11 -26.77 -1.34 -49.29
N PHE A 12 -25.53 -0.87 -49.32
CA PHE A 12 -24.82 -0.28 -48.17
C PHE A 12 -25.44 1.05 -47.69
N ASP A 13 -26.04 1.81 -48.60
CA ASP A 13 -26.66 3.12 -48.32
C ASP A 13 -27.92 3.02 -47.43
N VAL A 14 -28.42 1.80 -47.18
CA VAL A 14 -29.60 1.50 -46.36
C VAL A 14 -29.22 0.71 -45.09
N SER A 15 -27.93 0.52 -44.82
CA SER A 15 -27.47 -0.18 -43.61
C SER A 15 -27.81 0.61 -42.34
N LEU A 16 -28.14 -0.09 -41.27
CA LEU A 16 -28.45 0.55 -39.98
C LEU A 16 -27.25 1.35 -39.47
N VAL A 17 -26.02 0.83 -39.64
CA VAL A 17 -24.78 1.53 -39.26
C VAL A 17 -24.64 2.87 -39.97
N TYR A 18 -24.91 2.94 -41.28
CA TYR A 18 -24.84 4.20 -42.03
C TYR A 18 -25.92 5.18 -41.58
N LEU A 19 -27.14 4.69 -41.33
CA LEU A 19 -28.24 5.51 -40.82
C LEU A 19 -27.95 6.02 -39.40
N THR A 20 -27.36 5.20 -38.53
CA THR A 20 -26.94 5.61 -37.19
C THR A 20 -25.88 6.69 -37.27
N ARG A 21 -24.87 6.58 -38.15
CA ARG A 21 -23.87 7.65 -38.33
C ARG A 21 -24.51 8.98 -38.73
N LYS A 22 -25.37 8.98 -39.75
CA LYS A 22 -26.09 10.20 -40.16
C LYS A 22 -27.05 10.71 -39.08
N PHE A 23 -27.67 9.80 -38.32
CA PHE A 23 -28.50 10.16 -37.18
C PHE A 23 -27.68 10.90 -36.11
N MET A 24 -26.47 10.42 -35.79
CA MET A 24 -25.57 11.09 -34.84
C MET A 24 -25.16 12.49 -35.32
N ASP A 25 -24.97 12.71 -36.62
CA ASP A 25 -24.73 14.05 -37.15
C ASP A 25 -25.94 14.98 -37.00
N LEU A 26 -27.16 14.44 -37.08
CA LEU A 26 -28.39 15.18 -36.77
C LEU A 26 -28.52 15.49 -35.28
N VAL A 27 -28.05 14.60 -34.40
CA VAL A 27 -27.99 14.84 -32.95
C VAL A 27 -27.05 16.01 -32.66
N ARG A 28 -25.85 16.01 -33.27
CA ARG A 28 -24.84 17.06 -33.08
C ARG A 28 -25.28 18.44 -33.56
N SER A 29 -26.14 18.50 -34.59
CA SER A 29 -26.65 19.75 -35.16
C SER A 29 -27.97 20.23 -34.55
N ALA A 30 -28.59 19.45 -33.67
CA ALA A 30 -29.87 19.80 -33.04
C ALA A 30 -29.66 20.66 -31.78
N PRO A 31 -30.27 21.85 -31.69
CA PRO A 31 -30.15 22.70 -30.50
C PRO A 31 -30.78 22.00 -29.28
N GLY A 32 -30.00 21.85 -28.20
CA GLY A 32 -30.43 21.21 -26.97
C GLY A 32 -30.62 19.69 -27.05
N GLY A 33 -30.05 19.03 -28.06
CA GLY A 33 -30.06 17.56 -28.19
C GLY A 33 -31.43 16.94 -28.43
N ILE A 34 -32.44 17.75 -28.80
CA ILE A 34 -33.82 17.27 -29.02
C ILE A 34 -34.03 17.01 -30.51
N LEU A 35 -34.41 15.78 -30.85
CA LEU A 35 -34.69 15.38 -32.23
C LEU A 35 -36.17 15.06 -32.43
N ASP A 36 -36.74 15.61 -33.51
CA ASP A 36 -38.05 15.22 -34.02
C ASP A 36 -37.91 14.03 -34.98
N LEU A 37 -38.52 12.91 -34.62
CA LEU A 37 -38.46 11.66 -35.36
C LEU A 37 -39.04 11.77 -36.78
N ASN A 38 -39.98 12.69 -37.02
CA ASN A 38 -40.50 12.95 -38.37
C ASN A 38 -39.43 13.62 -39.25
N LYS A 39 -38.80 14.68 -38.73
CA LYS A 39 -37.77 15.43 -39.45
C LYS A 39 -36.55 14.55 -39.73
N VAL A 40 -36.17 13.70 -38.78
CA VAL A 40 -35.10 12.72 -38.94
C VAL A 40 -35.44 11.71 -40.04
N ALA A 41 -36.64 11.14 -40.05
CA ALA A 41 -37.07 10.21 -41.10
C ALA A 41 -36.99 10.85 -42.50
N THR A 42 -37.43 12.10 -42.63
CA THR A 42 -37.35 12.87 -43.89
C THR A 42 -35.90 13.16 -44.29
N LYS A 43 -35.04 13.61 -43.36
CA LYS A 43 -33.63 13.92 -43.64
C LYS A 43 -32.79 12.69 -44.00
N LEU A 44 -33.06 11.56 -43.36
CA LEU A 44 -32.40 10.28 -43.64
C LEU A 44 -32.99 9.59 -44.89
N GLY A 45 -34.14 10.04 -45.39
CA GLY A 45 -34.82 9.44 -46.55
C GLY A 45 -35.38 8.04 -46.26
N VAL A 46 -35.70 7.74 -44.99
CA VAL A 46 -36.16 6.42 -44.54
C VAL A 46 -37.52 6.47 -43.86
N ARG A 47 -38.19 5.32 -43.75
CA ARG A 47 -39.46 5.20 -43.01
C ARG A 47 -39.22 5.31 -41.50
N LYS A 48 -40.21 5.82 -40.75
CA LYS A 48 -40.18 5.91 -39.27
C LYS A 48 -39.73 4.62 -38.58
N ARG A 49 -40.10 3.46 -39.12
CA ARG A 49 -39.69 2.16 -38.60
C ARG A 49 -38.17 2.02 -38.44
N ARG A 50 -37.37 2.58 -39.35
CA ARG A 50 -35.90 2.53 -39.29
C ARG A 50 -35.32 3.47 -38.23
N VAL A 51 -35.98 4.60 -37.99
CA VAL A 51 -35.59 5.50 -36.90
C VAL A 51 -35.80 4.80 -35.55
N TYR A 52 -36.87 4.03 -35.39
CA TYR A 52 -37.10 3.24 -34.17
C TYR A 52 -36.05 2.16 -33.92
N ASP A 53 -35.49 1.55 -34.96
CA ASP A 53 -34.39 0.59 -34.76
C ASP A 53 -33.17 1.28 -34.13
N ILE A 54 -32.88 2.52 -34.53
CA ILE A 54 -31.76 3.29 -33.99
C ILE A 54 -32.09 3.74 -32.57
N THR A 55 -33.27 4.32 -32.34
CA THR A 55 -33.64 4.84 -31.02
C THR A 55 -33.77 3.73 -29.98
N ASN A 56 -34.30 2.55 -30.32
CA ASN A 56 -34.44 1.45 -29.36
C ASN A 56 -33.08 0.92 -28.90
N VAL A 57 -32.08 0.89 -29.78
CA VAL A 57 -30.72 0.49 -29.39
C VAL A 57 -30.10 1.56 -28.49
N LEU A 58 -30.24 2.84 -28.83
CA LEU A 58 -29.71 3.95 -28.04
C LEU A 58 -30.42 4.10 -26.69
N ASP A 59 -31.71 3.81 -26.62
CA ASP A 59 -32.54 3.81 -25.41
C ASP A 59 -32.15 2.60 -24.54
N GLY A 60 -31.90 1.44 -25.14
CA GLY A 60 -31.43 0.25 -24.43
C GLY A 60 -30.02 0.35 -23.83
N ILE A 61 -29.25 1.40 -24.18
CA ILE A 61 -27.95 1.74 -23.57
C ILE A 61 -28.00 3.11 -22.86
N ASP A 62 -29.20 3.62 -22.57
CA ASP A 62 -29.44 4.84 -21.80
C ASP A 62 -28.79 6.13 -22.35
N LEU A 63 -28.58 6.22 -23.68
CA LEU A 63 -28.01 7.41 -24.32
C LEU A 63 -29.07 8.40 -24.83
N VAL A 64 -30.33 7.99 -24.90
CA VAL A 64 -31.46 8.83 -25.31
C VAL A 64 -32.64 8.65 -24.37
N GLU A 65 -33.45 9.70 -24.22
CA GLU A 65 -34.68 9.70 -23.44
C GLU A 65 -35.87 10.13 -24.30
N LYS A 66 -37.03 9.52 -24.05
CA LYS A 66 -38.28 9.90 -24.68
C LYS A 66 -38.88 11.15 -24.03
N LYS A 67 -38.73 12.31 -24.69
CA LYS A 67 -39.36 13.57 -24.25
C LYS A 67 -40.86 13.65 -24.61
N SER A 68 -41.26 13.16 -25.80
CA SER A 68 -42.66 13.11 -26.22
C SER A 68 -42.90 12.09 -27.35
N LYS A 69 -44.15 11.89 -27.78
CA LYS A 69 -44.56 10.90 -28.82
C LYS A 69 -43.79 11.00 -30.15
N ASN A 70 -43.20 12.17 -30.46
CA ASN A 70 -42.36 12.37 -31.66
C ASN A 70 -41.00 13.02 -31.36
N HIS A 71 -40.64 13.22 -30.09
CA HIS A 71 -39.38 13.86 -29.73
C HIS A 71 -38.59 13.00 -28.76
N ILE A 72 -37.31 12.82 -29.08
CA ILE A 72 -36.33 12.25 -28.17
C ILE A 72 -35.34 13.34 -27.77
N ARG A 73 -34.69 13.15 -26.62
CA ARG A 73 -33.58 13.97 -26.15
C ARG A 73 -32.35 13.06 -26.06
N TRP A 74 -31.22 13.54 -26.56
CA TRP A 74 -29.92 12.94 -26.29
C TRP A 74 -29.50 13.24 -24.85
N ILE A 75 -29.23 12.19 -24.07
CA ILE A 75 -28.75 12.26 -22.67
C ILE A 75 -27.29 11.82 -22.55
N GLY A 76 -26.75 11.11 -23.56
CA GLY A 76 -25.33 10.79 -23.58
C GLY A 76 -24.45 12.03 -23.40
N SER A 77 -23.29 11.86 -22.79
CA SER A 77 -22.27 12.92 -22.66
C SER A 77 -22.10 13.64 -24.00
N ASP A 78 -21.91 14.97 -23.95
CA ASP A 78 -21.82 15.81 -25.14
C ASP A 78 -21.00 15.12 -26.25
N LEU A 79 -21.58 14.97 -27.44
CA LEU A 79 -20.88 14.36 -28.58
C LEU A 79 -19.67 15.17 -29.06
N ASN A 80 -19.56 16.43 -28.60
CA ASN A 80 -18.36 17.25 -28.73
C ASN A 80 -17.28 16.88 -27.68
N ASN A 81 -17.67 16.21 -26.60
CA ASN A 81 -16.81 15.71 -25.52
C ASN A 81 -16.41 14.23 -25.69
N PHE A 82 -16.73 13.59 -26.81
CA PHE A 82 -15.94 12.45 -27.31
C PHE A 82 -14.47 12.86 -27.59
N GLY A 83 -14.19 14.15 -27.56
CA GLY A 83 -12.88 14.74 -27.36
C GLY A 83 -12.79 15.50 -26.04
N ALA A 84 -13.04 14.85 -24.90
CA ALA A 84 -12.61 15.30 -23.57
C ALA A 84 -11.07 15.33 -23.44
N VAL A 85 -10.37 15.70 -24.51
CA VAL A 85 -8.94 15.91 -24.61
C VAL A 85 -8.44 16.81 -23.46
N PRO A 86 -9.15 17.87 -23.01
CA PRO A 86 -8.68 18.66 -21.88
C PRO A 86 -8.66 17.89 -20.55
N GLN A 87 -9.71 17.12 -20.27
CA GLN A 87 -9.82 16.35 -19.01
C GLN A 87 -8.93 15.11 -19.05
N GLN A 88 -8.83 14.43 -20.19
CA GLN A 88 -7.92 13.32 -20.39
C GLN A 88 -6.46 13.76 -20.29
N LYS A 89 -6.09 14.92 -20.85
CA LYS A 89 -4.75 15.49 -20.69
C LYS A 89 -4.45 15.86 -19.24
N LYS A 90 -5.41 16.47 -18.54
CA LYS A 90 -5.25 16.80 -17.12
C LYS A 90 -5.04 15.54 -16.27
N LEU A 91 -5.85 14.50 -16.48
CA LEU A 91 -5.68 13.23 -15.78
C LEU A 91 -4.38 12.53 -16.16
N GLN A 92 -3.93 12.63 -17.42
CA GLN A 92 -2.66 12.07 -17.86
C GLN A 92 -1.46 12.81 -17.24
N GLU A 93 -1.56 14.12 -17.09
CA GLU A 93 -0.57 14.95 -16.37
C GLU A 93 -0.55 14.62 -14.87
N GLU A 94 -1.72 14.49 -14.24
CA GLU A 94 -1.84 14.05 -12.84
C GLU A 94 -1.23 12.66 -12.64
N LEU A 95 -1.51 11.69 -13.53
CA LEU A 95 -0.89 10.36 -13.48
C LEU A 95 0.62 10.42 -13.66
N SER A 96 1.12 11.25 -14.59
CA SER A 96 2.56 11.42 -14.78
C SER A 96 3.22 12.03 -13.55
N ASN A 97 2.57 13.00 -12.90
CA ASN A 97 3.08 13.62 -11.69
C ASN A 97 3.07 12.64 -10.50
N LEU A 98 2.01 11.83 -10.38
CA LEU A 98 1.93 10.80 -9.35
C LEU A 98 3.00 9.73 -9.56
N SER A 99 3.22 9.27 -10.80
CA SER A 99 4.29 8.31 -11.11
C SER A 99 5.66 8.88 -10.76
N ALA A 100 5.94 10.14 -11.12
CA ALA A 100 7.22 10.76 -10.78
C ALA A 100 7.41 10.93 -9.25
N MET A 101 6.32 11.16 -8.52
CA MET A 101 6.36 11.23 -7.06
C MET A 101 6.59 9.84 -6.43
N GLU A 102 5.95 8.81 -6.95
CA GLU A 102 6.18 7.41 -6.55
C GLU A 102 7.64 7.02 -6.79
N ASP A 103 8.18 7.27 -7.99
CA ASP A 103 9.58 7.00 -8.34
C ASP A 103 10.55 7.74 -7.39
N ALA A 104 10.25 8.99 -7.04
CA ALA A 104 11.08 9.76 -6.11
C ALA A 104 11.03 9.20 -4.68
N LEU A 105 9.86 8.75 -4.22
CA LEU A 105 9.70 8.12 -2.91
C LEU A 105 10.42 6.77 -2.85
N ASP A 106 10.34 5.98 -3.92
CA ASP A 106 11.02 4.68 -4.01
C ASP A 106 12.55 4.83 -3.96
N GLU A 107 13.11 5.83 -4.65
CA GLU A 107 14.55 6.10 -4.53
C GLU A 107 14.93 6.58 -3.12
N LEU A 108 14.10 7.38 -2.44
CA LEU A 108 14.36 7.76 -1.04
C LEU A 108 14.29 6.57 -0.08
N ILE A 109 13.33 5.66 -0.29
CA ILE A 109 13.20 4.42 0.52
C ILE A 109 14.44 3.55 0.32
N LYS A 110 14.89 3.40 -0.92
CA LYS A 110 16.08 2.63 -1.28
C LYS A 110 17.35 3.24 -0.70
N ASP A 111 17.53 4.56 -0.80
CA ASP A 111 18.67 5.25 -0.21
C ASP A 111 18.69 5.10 1.32
N CYS A 112 17.54 5.23 1.97
CA CYS A 112 17.41 5.02 3.42
C CYS A 112 17.72 3.58 3.81
N ALA A 113 17.20 2.59 3.07
CA ALA A 113 17.48 1.18 3.31
C ALA A 113 18.97 0.86 3.13
N GLN A 114 19.62 1.45 2.13
CA GLN A 114 21.05 1.29 1.88
C GLN A 114 21.89 1.90 3.01
N GLN A 115 21.54 3.09 3.48
CA GLN A 115 22.22 3.73 4.62
C GLN A 115 22.07 2.90 5.90
N LEU A 116 20.88 2.36 6.18
CA LEU A 116 20.68 1.47 7.32
C LEU A 116 21.55 0.21 7.19
N PHE A 117 21.59 -0.40 6.00
CA PHE A 117 22.41 -1.59 5.75
C PHE A 117 23.89 -1.30 6.02
N GLU A 118 24.43 -0.23 5.45
CA GLU A 118 25.83 0.19 5.65
C GLU A 118 26.15 0.46 7.12
N LEU A 119 25.23 1.08 7.86
CA LEU A 119 25.40 1.33 9.29
C LEU A 119 25.39 0.03 10.11
N THR A 120 24.53 -0.93 9.75
CA THR A 120 24.35 -2.18 10.52
C THR A 120 25.34 -3.29 10.18
N ASP A 121 25.87 -3.33 8.95
CA ASP A 121 26.84 -4.35 8.49
C ASP A 121 28.30 -3.96 8.79
N ASP A 122 28.54 -2.70 9.17
CA ASP A 122 29.84 -2.25 9.66
C ASP A 122 30.16 -2.91 11.02
N LYS A 123 31.30 -3.61 11.08
CA LYS A 123 31.73 -4.38 12.26
C LYS A 123 32.05 -3.53 13.49
N GLU A 124 32.50 -2.29 13.30
CA GLU A 124 32.75 -1.39 14.42
C GLU A 124 31.42 -0.91 15.02
N ASN A 125 30.44 -0.63 14.17
CA ASN A 125 29.09 -0.29 14.60
C ASN A 125 28.38 -1.48 15.25
N GLU A 126 28.53 -2.69 14.72
CA GLU A 126 27.96 -3.91 15.29
C GLU A 126 28.40 -4.09 16.75
N ARG A 127 29.68 -3.84 17.05
CA ARG A 127 30.24 -3.94 18.42
C ARG A 127 29.68 -2.87 19.36
N LEU A 128 29.25 -1.73 18.83
CA LEU A 128 28.73 -0.59 19.60
C LEU A 128 27.19 -0.56 19.65
N ALA A 129 26.51 -1.41 18.89
CA ALA A 129 25.06 -1.52 18.83
C ALA A 129 24.47 -2.28 20.03
N TYR A 130 24.65 -1.74 21.24
CA TYR A 130 24.06 -2.27 22.47
C TYR A 130 23.42 -1.16 23.30
N VAL A 131 22.56 -1.58 24.23
CA VAL A 131 21.98 -0.70 25.26
C VAL A 131 22.36 -1.23 26.63
N THR A 132 22.53 -0.34 27.60
CA THR A 132 22.83 -0.72 28.98
C THR A 132 21.56 -0.89 29.80
N TYR A 133 21.66 -1.59 30.94
CA TYR A 133 20.54 -1.66 31.90
C TYR A 133 20.11 -0.27 32.40
N GLN A 134 21.05 0.66 32.53
CA GLN A 134 20.73 2.04 32.94
C GLN A 134 19.91 2.77 31.86
N ASP A 135 20.22 2.56 30.58
CA ASP A 135 19.46 3.16 29.48
C ASP A 135 18.00 2.68 29.48
N ILE A 136 17.81 1.38 29.70
CA ILE A 136 16.47 0.77 29.79
C ILE A 136 15.72 1.30 31.02
N HIS A 137 16.37 1.37 32.18
CA HIS A 137 15.76 1.88 33.41
C HIS A 137 15.38 3.36 33.31
N ASN A 138 16.15 4.17 32.58
CA ASN A 138 15.86 5.59 32.40
C ASN A 138 14.58 5.85 31.57
N ILE A 139 14.00 4.83 30.95
CA ILE A 139 12.74 4.95 30.22
C ILE A 139 11.58 5.03 31.22
N GLN A 140 10.95 6.21 31.31
CA GLN A 140 9.83 6.49 32.22
C GLN A 140 8.68 5.47 32.11
N ALA A 141 8.42 4.99 30.89
CA ALA A 141 7.36 4.02 30.63
C ALA A 141 7.57 2.65 31.29
N PHE A 142 8.81 2.31 31.70
CA PHE A 142 9.16 1.02 32.30
C PHE A 142 9.40 1.08 33.81
N HIS A 143 9.18 2.23 34.45
CA HIS A 143 9.35 2.35 35.89
C HIS A 143 8.36 1.43 36.63
N GLU A 144 8.84 0.79 37.70
CA GLU A 144 8.08 -0.15 38.54
C GLU A 144 7.49 -1.36 37.79
N GLN A 145 8.00 -1.66 36.59
CA GLN A 145 7.57 -2.81 35.78
C GLN A 145 8.69 -3.84 35.65
N ILE A 146 8.30 -5.10 35.46
CA ILE A 146 9.23 -6.17 35.14
C ILE A 146 9.54 -6.09 33.65
N VAL A 147 10.81 -5.82 33.32
CA VAL A 147 11.28 -5.75 31.92
C VAL A 147 12.04 -7.01 31.57
N ILE A 148 11.58 -7.69 30.52
CA ILE A 148 12.20 -8.90 29.98
C ILE A 148 12.74 -8.58 28.58
N ALA A 149 14.06 -8.63 28.41
CA ALA A 149 14.71 -8.47 27.12
C ALA A 149 14.85 -9.83 26.43
N VAL A 150 14.31 -9.96 25.22
CA VAL A 150 14.37 -11.19 24.42
C VAL A 150 15.24 -10.94 23.20
N LYS A 151 16.31 -11.72 23.05
CA LYS A 151 17.15 -11.76 21.86
C LYS A 151 16.90 -13.06 21.11
N ALA A 152 16.43 -12.96 19.88
CA ALA A 152 16.08 -14.10 19.06
C ALA A 152 16.62 -13.91 17.64
N PRO A 153 16.94 -15.00 16.92
CA PRO A 153 17.37 -14.93 15.53
C PRO A 153 16.22 -14.49 14.63
N GLU A 154 16.55 -14.15 13.38
CA GLU A 154 15.59 -13.80 12.34
C GLU A 154 14.50 -14.87 12.17
N GLU A 155 13.33 -14.43 11.70
CA GLU A 155 12.13 -15.27 11.49
C GLU A 155 11.55 -15.92 12.77
N THR A 156 11.98 -15.51 13.96
CA THR A 156 11.35 -15.92 15.21
C THR A 156 9.90 -15.44 15.27
N ARG A 157 8.98 -16.34 15.61
CA ARG A 157 7.55 -16.04 15.77
C ARG A 157 7.21 -15.77 17.23
N LEU A 158 6.45 -14.71 17.45
CA LEU A 158 5.89 -14.33 18.74
C LEU A 158 4.37 -14.36 18.64
N ASP A 159 3.74 -15.25 19.40
CA ASP A 159 2.29 -15.42 19.46
C ASP A 159 1.79 -15.03 20.85
N VAL A 160 0.90 -14.02 20.90
CA VAL A 160 0.19 -13.62 22.13
C VAL A 160 -1.28 -14.02 21.98
N PRO A 161 -1.68 -15.23 22.43
CA PRO A 161 -3.08 -15.63 22.45
C PRO A 161 -3.91 -14.71 23.35
N ALA A 162 -5.23 -14.70 23.12
CA ALA A 162 -6.17 -13.96 23.96
C ALA A 162 -5.98 -14.36 25.45
N PRO A 163 -5.99 -13.38 26.37
CA PRO A 163 -5.86 -13.65 27.80
C PRO A 163 -6.91 -14.66 28.27
N ARG A 164 -6.50 -15.60 29.12
CA ARG A 164 -7.42 -16.45 29.88
C ARG A 164 -7.71 -15.75 31.21
N GLU A 165 -8.81 -16.11 31.88
CA GLU A 165 -9.24 -15.48 33.14
C GLU A 165 -8.11 -15.40 34.19
N ASP A 166 -7.21 -16.40 34.22
CA ASP A 166 -6.16 -16.50 35.23
C ASP A 166 -4.72 -16.35 34.69
N SER A 167 -4.52 -16.13 33.38
CA SER A 167 -3.17 -16.07 32.82
C SER A 167 -3.06 -15.36 31.47
N ILE A 168 -1.95 -14.66 31.30
CA ILE A 168 -1.46 -14.16 30.02
C ILE A 168 -0.26 -15.02 29.64
N THR A 169 -0.27 -15.58 28.43
CA THR A 169 0.81 -16.43 27.93
C THR A 169 1.40 -15.80 26.68
N VAL A 170 2.73 -15.79 26.57
CA VAL A 170 3.45 -15.37 25.38
C VAL A 170 4.23 -16.59 24.88
N HIS A 171 4.02 -16.99 23.62
CA HIS A 171 4.76 -18.08 23.00
C HIS A 171 5.78 -17.52 22.03
N ILE A 172 7.05 -17.91 22.20
CA ILE A 172 8.13 -17.49 21.30
C ILE A 172 8.75 -18.76 20.70
N ARG A 173 8.82 -18.83 19.37
CA ARG A 173 9.33 -19.99 18.65
C ARG A 173 10.32 -19.58 17.58
N SER A 174 11.52 -20.16 17.63
CA SER A 174 12.53 -20.02 16.59
C SER A 174 12.83 -21.36 15.91
N THR A 175 13.16 -21.29 14.63
CA THR A 175 13.63 -22.43 13.81
C THR A 175 15.09 -22.28 13.38
N LYS A 176 15.69 -21.10 13.56
CA LYS A 176 17.03 -20.75 13.07
C LYS A 176 18.10 -20.66 14.16
N GLY A 177 17.73 -20.79 15.43
CA GLY A 177 18.70 -20.75 16.54
C GLY A 177 18.04 -20.69 17.92
N PRO A 178 18.86 -20.66 18.99
CA PRO A 178 18.38 -20.48 20.35
C PRO A 178 17.84 -19.05 20.57
N ILE A 179 16.99 -18.90 21.59
CA ILE A 179 16.45 -17.62 22.03
C ILE A 179 17.06 -17.33 23.40
N ASP A 180 17.70 -16.17 23.54
CA ASP A 180 18.24 -15.69 24.81
C ASP A 180 17.23 -14.76 25.49
N VAL A 181 17.02 -14.94 26.79
CA VAL A 181 16.06 -14.15 27.57
C VAL A 181 16.76 -13.62 28.82
N TYR A 182 16.65 -12.31 29.03
CA TYR A 182 17.28 -11.60 30.14
C TYR A 182 16.22 -10.85 30.95
N LEU A 183 16.36 -10.89 32.27
CA LEU A 183 15.57 -10.08 33.18
C LEU A 183 16.36 -8.81 33.49
N CYS A 184 15.80 -7.65 33.14
CA CYS A 184 16.44 -6.36 33.39
C CYS A 184 16.20 -5.93 34.83
N GLU A 185 16.99 -6.47 35.76
CA GLU A 185 16.99 -6.04 37.15
C GLU A 185 17.99 -4.88 37.35
N VAL A 186 17.58 -3.87 38.11
CA VAL A 186 18.52 -2.91 38.68
C VAL A 186 18.75 -3.35 40.12
N GLU A 187 19.99 -3.72 40.45
CA GLU A 187 20.37 -3.91 41.85
C GLU A 187 20.06 -2.61 42.60
N GLN A 188 19.02 -2.65 43.43
CA GLN A 188 18.81 -1.62 44.42
C GLN A 188 19.99 -1.70 45.38
N THR A 189 20.95 -0.78 45.21
CA THR A 189 22.00 -0.55 46.18
C THR A 189 21.37 0.00 47.45
N HIS A 190 20.80 -0.88 48.27
CA HIS A 190 20.54 -0.54 49.66
C HIS A 190 21.92 -0.31 50.31
N PRO A 191 22.21 0.91 50.83
CA PRO A 191 23.45 1.12 51.55
C PRO A 191 23.33 0.33 52.85
N LYS A 192 23.89 -0.88 52.89
CA LYS A 192 24.08 -1.59 54.16
C LYS A 192 24.98 -0.71 55.01
N GLY A 193 24.35 -0.05 55.98
CA GLY A 193 24.99 0.85 56.92
C GLY A 193 26.18 0.18 57.59
N LYS A 194 27.28 0.93 57.67
CA LYS A 194 28.38 0.64 58.56
C LYS A 194 27.83 0.63 59.99
N THR A 195 27.86 -0.53 60.64
CA THR A 195 27.93 -0.61 62.10
C THR A 195 29.24 -1.29 62.45
N SER A 196 30.20 -0.45 62.82
CA SER A 196 31.30 -0.85 63.69
C SER A 196 30.72 -1.21 65.05
N ASP A 197 31.00 -2.42 65.53
CA ASP A 197 31.38 -2.66 66.91
C ASP A 197 32.11 -4.01 67.00
N GLY A 198 33.31 -3.98 67.56
CA GLY A 198 34.17 -5.15 67.72
C GLY A 198 34.02 -5.79 69.09
N ALA A 199 34.36 -7.08 69.19
CA ALA A 199 35.13 -7.66 70.29
C ALA A 199 35.46 -9.14 70.02
N SER A 200 36.76 -9.39 69.86
CA SER A 200 37.59 -10.53 70.25
C SER A 200 36.97 -11.84 70.79
N ALA A 201 37.43 -12.98 70.24
CA ALA A 201 38.22 -13.98 70.98
C ALA A 201 38.83 -15.07 70.07
N SER A 202 40.14 -15.24 70.24
CA SER A 202 41.09 -16.32 69.89
C SER A 202 40.60 -17.77 69.72
N SER A 203 41.24 -18.54 68.81
CA SER A 203 42.32 -19.49 69.18
C SER A 203 42.93 -20.30 68.00
N SER A 204 44.27 -20.24 67.90
CA SER A 204 45.26 -21.32 67.65
C SER A 204 45.47 -22.03 66.28
N LYS A 205 46.69 -21.82 65.72
CA LYS A 205 47.75 -22.76 65.24
C LYS A 205 47.35 -23.84 64.19
N SER A 206 48.11 -24.17 63.14
CA SER A 206 49.57 -24.18 62.96
C SER A 206 49.99 -24.50 61.50
N LYS A 207 51.11 -23.91 61.07
CA LYS A 207 52.20 -24.43 60.22
C LYS A 207 51.96 -24.87 58.75
N HIS A 208 52.50 -24.03 57.86
CA HIS A 208 53.24 -24.36 56.62
C HIS A 208 54.64 -24.95 56.94
N PRO A 209 55.56 -25.27 55.99
CA PRO A 209 55.47 -25.42 54.52
C PRO A 209 56.31 -26.61 53.96
N LYS A 210 56.34 -26.81 52.62
CA LYS A 210 57.58 -27.02 51.84
C LYS A 210 57.30 -26.93 50.34
N GLY A 211 58.12 -26.13 49.65
CA GLY A 211 58.12 -25.97 48.19
C GLY A 211 59.37 -26.53 47.53
N SER A 212 59.34 -26.51 46.19
CA SER A 212 60.44 -26.53 45.21
C SER A 212 59.76 -26.84 43.86
N GLY A 213 59.92 -26.14 42.74
CA GLY A 213 60.93 -25.21 42.28
C GLY A 213 61.22 -25.57 40.80
N LYS A 214 61.32 -24.55 39.93
CA LYS A 214 61.93 -24.55 38.58
C LYS A 214 61.13 -25.26 37.46
N GLU A 215 61.21 -24.90 36.18
CA GLU A 215 62.11 -24.01 35.43
C GLU A 215 61.44 -23.54 34.13
N GLU A 216 61.95 -22.43 33.60
CA GLU A 216 61.65 -21.74 32.35
C GLU A 216 62.03 -22.52 31.06
N ASN A 217 61.50 -21.97 29.95
CA ASN A 217 62.09 -21.84 28.60
C ASN A 217 61.73 -22.86 27.48
N PRO A 218 61.88 -22.46 26.19
CA PRO A 218 60.79 -22.54 25.21
C PRO A 218 61.22 -23.26 23.91
N GLN A 219 60.30 -23.39 22.97
CA GLN A 219 60.53 -23.25 21.52
C GLN A 219 59.24 -22.76 20.86
#